data_AF-A0A3C1FZX3-F1
#
_entry.id   AF-A0A3C1FZX3-F1
#
_cell.length_a   1.000
_cell.length_b   1.000
_cell.length_c   1.000
_cell.angle_alpha   90.00
_cell.angle_beta   90.00
_cell.angle_gamma   90.00
#
_symmetry.space_group_name_H-M   'P 1'
#
loop_
_entity.id
_entity.type
_entity.pdbx_description
1 polymer ?
#
loop_
_entity_poly.entity_id
_entity_poly.type
_entity_poly.pdbx_seq_one_letter_code
_entity_poly.pdbx_strand_id
1 'polypeptide(L)' 'MANLIKKPKSVIEGNRLLRDVVTILGISEENVRSYDHCTSREDLEFELYAELLQKGKSPEIAEELAREMSTDLWSPHF' A
#
# COMPACT_ATOMS: atom_id res chain seq x y z
N MET A 1 12.73 -5.55 21.84
CA MET A 1 12.54 -6.88 21.23
C MET A 1 12.18 -6.67 19.77
N ALA A 2 13.16 -6.74 18.86
CA ALA A 2 12.91 -6.63 17.42
C ALA A 2 12.42 -7.99 16.93
N ASN A 3 11.11 -8.15 16.76
CA ASN A 3 10.57 -9.32 16.09
C ASN A 3 10.82 -9.15 14.59
N LEU A 4 11.83 -9.86 14.10
CA LEU A 4 12.12 -10.03 12.68
C LEU A 4 10.89 -10.65 12.02
N ILE A 5 10.05 -9.82 11.40
CA ILE A 5 9.09 -10.29 10.42
C ILE A 5 9.92 -10.83 9.25
N LYS A 6 10.09 -12.16 9.22
CA LYS A 6 10.75 -12.84 8.11
C LYS A 6 9.89 -12.63 6.86
N LYS A 7 10.53 -12.33 5.72
CA LYS A 7 9.83 -12.26 4.44
C LYS A 7 9.05 -13.57 4.21
N PRO A 8 7.75 -13.51 3.88
CA PRO A 8 6.94 -14.70 3.67
C PRO A 8 7.49 -15.53 2.52
N LYS A 9 7.50 -16.86 2.66
CA LYS A 9 8.04 -17.79 1.66
C LYS A 9 7.02 -18.15 0.57
N SER A 10 5.77 -17.72 0.74
CA SER A 10 4.68 -17.92 -0.20
C SER A 10 3.62 -16.84 -0.07
N VAL A 11 2.80 -16.66 -1.12
CA VAL A 11 1.64 -15.75 -1.12
C VAL A 11 0.66 -16.08 0.03
N ILE A 12 0.45 -17.37 0.30
CA ILE A 12 -0.44 -17.84 1.38
C ILE A 12 0.09 -17.39 2.75
N GLU A 13 1.40 -17.50 2.96
CA GLU A 13 2.05 -17.05 4.21
C GLU A 13 2.04 -15.53 4.33
N GLY A 14 2.23 -14.80 3.23
CA GLY A 14 2.12 -13.34 3.19
C GLY A 14 0.72 -12.86 3.57
N ASN A 15 -0.32 -13.46 2.99
CA ASN A 15 -1.70 -13.12 3.29
C ASN A 15 -2.08 -13.42 4.75
N ARG A 16 -1.57 -14.54 5.31
CA ARG A 16 -1.77 -14.86 6.72
C ARG A 16 -1.11 -13.82 7.62
N LEU A 17 0.14 -13.45 7.32
CA LEU A 17 0.90 -12.49 8.10
C LEU A 17 0.28 -11.09 8.05
N LEU A 18 -0.21 -10.66 6.89
CA LEU A 18 -0.96 -9.42 6.73
C LEU A 18 -2.23 -9.43 7.60
N ARG A 19 -3.02 -10.51 7.55
CA ARG A 19 -4.23 -10.66 8.38
C ARG A 19 -3.91 -10.60 9.88
N ASP A 20 -2.86 -11.29 10.31
CA ASP A 20 -2.42 -11.31 11.71
C ASP A 20 -2.02 -9.90 12.17
N VAL A 21 -1.24 -9.15 11.36
CA VAL A 21 -0.83 -7.77 11.66
C VAL A 21 -2.01 -6.83 11.72
N VAL A 22 -2.92 -6.89 10.74
CA VAL A 22 -4.15 -6.07 10.68
C VAL A 22 -5.01 -6.30 11.93
N THR A 23 -5.18 -7.56 12.33
CA THR A 23 -5.93 -7.94 13.54
C THR A 23 -5.27 -7.41 14.81
N ILE A 24 -3.95 -7.57 14.96
CA ILE A 24 -3.20 -7.10 16.13
C ILE A 24 -3.27 -5.57 16.26
N LEU A 25 -3.19 -4.85 15.15
CA LEU A 25 -3.23 -3.40 15.13
C LEU A 25 -4.67 -2.84 15.23
N GLY A 26 -5.69 -3.69 15.24
CA GLY A 26 -7.09 -3.27 15.25
C GLY A 26 -7.50 -2.48 14.00
N ILE A 27 -6.79 -2.69 12.88
CA ILE A 27 -7.10 -2.07 11.60
C ILE A 27 -8.26 -2.87 10.99
N SER A 28 -9.32 -2.17 10.58
CA SER A 28 -10.43 -2.83 9.89
C SER A 28 -10.06 -3.17 8.44
N GLU A 29 -10.60 -4.27 7.91
CA GLU A 29 -10.22 -4.78 6.58
C GLU A 29 -10.45 -3.74 5.47
N GLU A 30 -11.46 -2.87 5.60
CA GLU A 30 -11.72 -1.78 4.66
C GLU A 30 -10.61 -0.71 4.59
N ASN A 31 -9.72 -0.69 5.59
CA ASN A 31 -8.58 0.21 5.66
C ASN A 31 -7.28 -0.43 5.15
N VAL A 32 -7.31 -1.69 4.72
CA VAL A 32 -6.18 -2.39 4.12
C VAL A 32 -6.21 -2.21 2.61
N ARG A 33 -5.13 -1.66 2.03
CA ARG A 33 -4.95 -1.60 0.57
C ARG A 33 -3.74 -2.43 0.17
N SER A 34 -3.91 -3.25 -0.86
CA SER A 34 -2.83 -3.96 -1.54
C SER A 34 -2.70 -3.39 -2.93
N TYR A 35 -1.45 -3.16 -3.33
CA TYR A 35 -1.06 -2.71 -4.67
C TYR A 35 -0.18 -3.75 -5.36
N ASP A 36 -0.27 -5.02 -4.94
CA ASP A 36 0.59 -6.11 -5.45
C ASP A 36 0.32 -6.43 -6.94
N HIS A 37 -0.80 -5.96 -7.51
CA HIS A 37 -1.11 -6.07 -8.93
C HIS A 37 -0.47 -4.97 -9.79
N CYS A 38 0.02 -3.88 -9.21
CA CYS A 38 0.71 -2.82 -9.94
C CYS A 38 2.05 -3.36 -10.44
N THR A 39 2.33 -3.22 -11.75
CA THR A 39 3.56 -3.74 -12.37
C THR A 39 4.65 -2.69 -12.54
N SER A 40 4.29 -1.42 -12.35
CA SER A 40 5.19 -0.27 -12.40
C SER A 40 4.81 0.77 -11.34
N ARG A 41 5.74 1.67 -11.03
CA ARG A 41 5.47 2.80 -10.15
C ARG A 41 4.41 3.73 -10.75
N GLU A 42 4.41 3.85 -12.07
CA GLU A 42 3.45 4.64 -12.83
C GLU A 42 2.03 4.07 -12.72
N ASP A 43 1.86 2.73 -12.73
CA ASP A 43 0.56 2.09 -12.48
C ASP A 43 0.04 2.41 -11.08
N LEU A 44 0.92 2.32 -10.08
CA LEU A 44 0.60 2.67 -8.69
C LEU A 44 0.22 4.15 -8.54
N GLU A 45 1.01 5.05 -9.15
CA GLU A 45 0.75 6.49 -9.14
C GLU A 45 -0.63 6.81 -9.74
N PHE A 46 -0.98 6.18 -10.86
CA PHE A 46 -2.29 6.36 -11.49
C PHE A 46 -3.45 5.88 -10.60
N GLU A 47 -3.31 4.73 -9.95
CA GLU A 47 -4.33 4.20 -9.06
C GLU A 47 -4.53 5.09 -7.82
N LEU A 48 -3.43 5.53 -7.20
CA LEU A 48 -3.45 6.47 -6.08
C LEU A 48 -4.10 7.80 -6.47
N TYR A 49 -3.79 8.32 -7.67
CA TYR A 49 -4.42 9.52 -8.21
C TYR A 49 -5.94 9.35 -8.33
N ALA A 50 -6.40 8.25 -8.94
CA ALA A 50 -7.83 7.97 -9.07
C ALA A 50 -8.53 7.83 -7.71
N GLU A 51 -7.91 7.18 -6.74
CA GLU A 51 -8.43 7.10 -5.37
C GLU A 51 -8.56 8.47 -4.69
N LEU A 52 -7.56 9.34 -4.83
CA LEU A 52 -7.54 10.66 -4.22
C LEU A 52 -8.63 11.56 -4.82
N LEU A 53 -8.86 11.48 -6.14
CA LEU A 53 -9.98 12.14 -6.79
C LEU A 53 -11.33 11.62 -6.26
N GLN A 54 -11.50 10.30 -6.11
CA GLN A 54 -12.72 9.71 -5.53
C GLN A 54 -12.98 10.17 -4.10
N LYS A 55 -11.91 10.44 -3.35
CA LYS A 55 -11.95 11.02 -1.99
C LYS A 55 -12.18 12.55 -2.00
N GLY A 56 -12.39 13.16 -3.17
CA GLY A 56 -12.73 14.58 -3.33
C GLY A 56 -11.54 15.53 -3.29
N LYS A 57 -10.31 15.05 -3.50
CA LYS A 57 -9.15 15.93 -3.68
C LYS A 57 -9.23 16.66 -5.02
N SER A 58 -8.68 17.87 -5.10
CA SER A 58 -8.53 18.55 -6.38
C SER A 58 -7.50 17.81 -7.25
N PRO A 59 -7.57 17.91 -8.58
CA PRO A 59 -6.62 17.26 -9.48
C PRO A 59 -5.16 17.57 -9.15
N GLU A 60 -4.83 18.82 -8.85
CA GLU A 60 -3.46 19.26 -8.58
C GLU A 60 -2.92 18.63 -7.30
N ILE A 61 -3.72 18.64 -6.23
CA ILE A 61 -3.37 18.02 -4.95
C ILE A 61 -3.30 16.50 -5.09
N ALA A 62 -4.21 15.90 -5.86
CA ALA A 62 -4.22 14.47 -6.08
C ALA A 62 -2.97 14.01 -6.84
N GLU A 63 -2.54 14.76 -7.85
CA GLU A 63 -1.34 14.44 -8.64
C GLU A 63 -0.08 14.51 -7.78
N GLU A 64 0.09 15.58 -7.01
CA GLU A 64 1.24 15.77 -6.11
C GLU A 64 1.33 14.64 -5.06
N LEU A 65 0.22 14.38 -4.35
CA LEU A 65 0.17 13.33 -3.33
C LEU A 65 0.36 11.93 -3.92
N ALA A 66 -0.21 11.64 -5.09
CA ALA A 66 -0.05 10.34 -5.74
C ALA A 66 1.41 10.06 -6.09
N ARG A 67 2.15 11.07 -6.57
CA ARG A 67 3.56 10.96 -6.90
C ARG A 67 4.44 10.73 -5.67
N GLU A 68 4.19 11.45 -4.59
CA GLU A 68 4.90 11.26 -3.32
C GLU A 68 4.65 9.85 -2.75
N MET A 69 3.37 9.48 -2.64
CA MET A 69 2.97 8.17 -2.12
C MET A 69 3.47 7.02 -2.98
N SER A 70 3.40 7.11 -4.31
CA SER A 70 3.91 6.07 -5.21
C SER A 70 5.42 5.91 -5.07
N THR A 71 6.15 7.01 -4.86
CA THR A 71 7.59 6.97 -4.62
C THR A 71 7.92 6.27 -3.31
N ASP A 72 7.22 6.62 -2.22
CA ASP A 72 7.44 6.00 -0.90
C ASP A 72 7.10 4.51 -0.89
N LEU A 73 6.00 4.13 -1.53
CA LEU A 73 5.52 2.74 -1.57
C LEU A 73 6.31 1.86 -2.54
N TRP A 74 6.81 2.43 -3.65
CA TRP A 74 7.57 1.68 -4.65
C TRP A 74 9.07 1.64 -4.37
N SER A 75 9.60 2.63 -3.64
CA SER A 75 11.04 2.70 -3.37
C SER A 75 11.49 1.50 -2.53
N PRO A 76 12.59 0.82 -2.92
CA PRO A 76 13.10 -0.36 -2.23
C PRO A 76 13.85 0.01 -0.95
N HIS A 77 13.27 0.85 -0.07
CA HIS A 77 13.84 1.19 1.23
C HIS A 77 13.68 0.03 2.23
N PHE A 78 14.23 -1.14 1.88
CA PHE A 78 14.65 -2.23 2.77
C PHE A 78 15.78 -3.05 2.13
#